data_AF-A0A363U1W6-F1
#
_entry.id   AF-A0A363U1W6-F1
#
_cell.length_a   1.000
_cell.length_b   1.000
_cell.length_c   1.000
_cell.angle_alpha   90.00
_cell.angle_beta   90.00
_cell.angle_gamma   90.00
#
_symmetry.space_group_name_H-M   'P 1'
#
loop_
_entity.id
_entity.type
_entity.pdbx_description
1 polymer ?
#
loop_
_entity_poly.entity_id
_entity_poly.type
_entity_poly.pdbx_seq_one_letter_code
_entity_poly.pdbx_strand_id
1 'polypeptide(L)'
;MYFILFIMHNPDLLEELIREWEAAGVQRATVLFSTGMRRLRQEEGLRDDIPLMPSLETFYQMSQTFSRTIFTTAKDESMIDEILAATQRVVGNLNDHETGVFMVFPMVRAYGLEKGNDTK
;
A
#
# COMPACT_ATOMS: atom_id res chain seq x y z
N MET A 1 11.09 -12.71 10.62
CA MET A 1 11.06 -11.37 10.01
C MET A 1 10.58 -11.51 8.58
N TYR A 2 9.58 -10.71 8.22
CA TYR A 2 8.84 -10.84 6.98
C TYR A 2 8.64 -9.48 6.34
N PHE A 3 8.60 -9.46 5.02
CA PHE A 3 8.20 -8.30 4.24
C PHE A 3 6.72 -8.43 3.92
N ILE A 4 5.95 -7.39 4.20
CA ILE A 4 4.54 -7.32 3.88
C ILE A 4 4.37 -6.34 2.72
N LEU A 5 3.67 -6.79 1.69
CA LEU A 5 3.23 -5.97 0.56
C LEU A 5 1.71 -6.00 0.51
N PHE A 6 1.10 -4.82 0.65
CA PHE A 6 -0.34 -4.65 0.51
C PHE A 6 -0.66 -3.73 -0.67
N ILE A 7 -1.42 -4.23 -1.63
CA ILE A 7 -1.96 -3.46 -2.74
C ILE A 7 -3.40 -3.11 -2.39
N MET A 8 -3.61 -1.89 -1.92
CA MET A 8 -4.91 -1.40 -1.50
C MET A 8 -5.75 -0.97 -2.70
N HIS A 9 -7.00 -1.41 -2.72
CA HIS A 9 -7.93 -1.04 -3.79
C HIS A 9 -8.44 0.39 -3.65
N ASN A 10 -9.00 0.73 -2.47
CA ASN A 10 -9.61 2.03 -2.21
C ASN A 10 -8.59 3.00 -1.55
N PRO A 11 -8.09 4.02 -2.26
CA PRO A 11 -7.11 4.97 -1.72
C PRO A 11 -7.63 5.82 -0.57
N ASP A 12 -8.95 6.01 -0.44
CA ASP A 12 -9.56 6.87 0.59
C ASP A 12 -9.40 6.28 2.00
N LEU A 13 -9.19 4.98 2.10
CA LEU A 13 -8.98 4.27 3.37
C LEU A 13 -7.55 4.32 3.88
N LEU A 14 -6.62 4.95 3.14
CA LEU A 14 -5.20 4.93 3.47
C LEU A 14 -4.91 5.48 4.87
N GLU A 15 -5.52 6.61 5.22
CA GLU A 15 -5.25 7.27 6.50
C GLU A 15 -5.71 6.41 7.69
N GLU A 16 -6.87 5.76 7.55
CA GLU A 16 -7.39 4.82 8.55
C GLU A 16 -6.54 3.56 8.64
N LEU A 17 -6.13 3.01 7.51
CA LEU A 17 -5.23 1.86 7.45
C LEU A 17 -3.92 2.11 8.19
N ILE A 18 -3.28 3.25 7.93
CA ILE A 18 -2.00 3.59 8.57
C ILE A 18 -2.17 3.71 10.09
N ARG A 19 -3.24 4.35 10.58
CA ARG A 19 -3.54 4.40 12.02
C ARG A 19 -3.71 3.02 12.63
N GLU A 20 -4.45 2.14 11.97
CA GLU A 20 -4.67 0.77 12.46
C GLU A 20 -3.40 -0.08 12.44
N TRP A 21 -2.54 0.13 11.44
CA TRP A 21 -1.21 -0.50 11.39
C TRP A 21 -0.30 0.01 12.51
N GLU A 22 -0.29 1.32 12.79
CA GLU A 22 0.45 1.89 13.92
C GLU A 22 -0.02 1.29 15.24
N ALA A 23 -1.35 1.17 15.44
CA ALA A 23 -1.93 0.53 16.62
C ALA A 23 -1.56 -0.96 16.74
N ALA A 24 -1.41 -1.66 15.61
CA ALA A 24 -0.91 -3.04 15.54
C ALA A 24 0.62 -3.15 15.70
N GLY A 25 1.33 -2.06 15.97
CA GLY A 25 2.77 -2.04 16.25
C GLY A 25 3.66 -1.85 15.02
N VAL A 26 3.10 -1.51 13.86
CA VAL A 26 3.90 -1.12 12.68
C VAL A 26 4.56 0.22 12.94
N GLN A 27 5.90 0.23 12.98
CA GLN A 27 6.65 1.46 13.23
C GLN A 27 6.92 2.28 11.96
N ARG A 28 6.99 1.61 10.81
CA ARG A 28 7.36 2.22 9.53
C ARG A 28 6.63 1.52 8.41
N ALA A 29 6.04 2.30 7.52
CA ALA A 29 5.51 1.82 6.26
C ALA A 29 5.94 2.75 5.13
N THR A 30 6.10 2.20 3.94
CA THR A 30 6.37 2.97 2.72
C THR A 30 5.16 2.87 1.81
N VAL A 31 4.66 4.00 1.32
CA VAL A 31 3.52 4.06 0.41
C VAL A 31 3.99 4.51 -0.97
N LEU A 32 3.64 3.74 -2.01
CA LEU A 32 3.80 4.09 -3.41
C LEU A 32 2.45 4.26 -4.10
N PHE A 33 2.40 5.19 -5.05
CA PHE A 33 1.28 5.35 -5.97
C PHE A 33 1.46 4.37 -7.13
N SER A 34 0.43 3.57 -7.41
CA SER A 34 0.50 2.54 -8.46
C SER A 34 -0.80 2.45 -9.26
N THR A 35 -0.76 1.78 -10.40
CA THR A 35 -1.96 1.50 -11.21
C THR A 35 -1.98 0.04 -11.63
N GLY A 36 -3.18 -0.54 -11.65
CA GLY A 36 -3.38 -1.92 -12.05
C GLY A 36 -3.42 -2.07 -13.57
N MET A 37 -3.01 -3.23 -14.06
CA MET A 37 -2.98 -3.57 -15.49
C MET A 37 -4.35 -3.39 -16.19
N ARG A 38 -5.46 -3.68 -15.48
CA ARG A 38 -6.82 -3.46 -16.01
C ARG A 38 -7.09 -1.98 -16.28
N ARG A 39 -6.70 -1.10 -15.33
CA ARG A 39 -6.86 0.36 -15.46
C ARG A 39 -5.94 0.88 -16.55
N LEU A 40 -4.68 0.45 -16.57
CA LEU A 40 -3.74 0.78 -17.64
C LEU A 40 -4.27 0.45 -19.05
N ARG A 41 -4.92 -0.70 -19.24
CA ARG A 41 -5.52 -1.06 -20.54
C ARG A 41 -6.80 -0.29 -20.88
N GLN A 42 -7.59 0.08 -19.89
CA GLN A 42 -8.75 0.96 -20.10
C GLN A 42 -8.31 2.38 -20.45
N GLU A 43 -7.23 2.84 -19.80
CA GLU A 43 -6.55 4.10 -20.09
C GLU A 43 -5.65 4.03 -21.33
N GLU A 44 -5.36 2.86 -21.91
CA GLU A 44 -4.70 2.77 -23.22
C GLU A 44 -5.59 3.30 -24.35
N GLY A 45 -6.91 3.31 -24.16
CA GLY A 45 -7.83 4.10 -25.00
C GLY A 45 -7.73 5.62 -24.76
N LEU A 46 -7.07 6.07 -23.69
CA LEU A 46 -6.76 7.47 -23.38
C LEU A 46 -5.31 7.84 -23.70
N ARG A 47 -4.38 6.89 -23.82
CA ARG A 47 -2.96 7.15 -24.08
C ARG A 47 -2.69 7.79 -25.45
N ASP A 48 -3.55 7.53 -26.44
CA ASP A 48 -3.52 8.24 -27.73
C ASP A 48 -4.06 9.68 -27.62
N ASP A 49 -4.76 10.02 -26.52
CA ASP A 49 -5.43 11.30 -26.31
C ASP A 49 -4.80 12.14 -25.17
N ILE A 50 -3.72 11.68 -24.52
CA ILE A 50 -3.03 12.50 -23.50
C ILE A 50 -2.32 13.65 -24.21
N PRO A 51 -2.71 14.92 -23.97
CA PRO A 51 -2.07 16.04 -24.63
C PRO A 51 -0.61 16.12 -24.19
N LEU A 52 0.28 16.54 -25.09
CA LEU A 52 1.69 16.83 -24.77
C LEU A 52 1.85 17.81 -23.59
N MET A 53 0.81 18.61 -23.31
CA MET A 53 0.68 19.41 -22.09
C MET A 53 -0.65 19.07 -21.40
N PRO A 54 -0.67 18.13 -20.43
CA PRO A 54 -1.88 17.83 -19.67
C PRO A 54 -2.29 19.03 -18.83
N SER A 55 -3.60 19.20 -18.64
CA SER A 55 -4.11 20.24 -17.74
C SER A 55 -3.81 19.88 -16.27
N LEU A 56 -3.79 20.87 -15.37
CA LEU A 56 -3.68 20.63 -13.93
C LEU A 56 -4.81 19.72 -13.42
N GLU A 57 -6.03 19.89 -13.96
CA GLU A 57 -7.19 19.05 -13.65
C GLU A 57 -6.93 17.57 -14.00
N THR A 58 -6.37 17.31 -15.19
CA THR A 58 -5.98 15.95 -15.62
C THR A 58 -4.96 15.33 -14.66
N PHE A 59 -4.00 16.14 -14.19
CA PHE A 59 -2.99 15.69 -13.23
C PHE A 59 -3.60 15.33 -11.87
N TYR A 60 -4.54 16.15 -11.39
CA TYR A 60 -5.28 15.89 -10.15
C TYR A 60 -6.15 14.62 -10.25
N GLN A 61 -6.88 14.44 -11.36
CA GLN A 61 -7.72 13.25 -11.58
C GLN A 61 -6.89 11.96 -11.66
N MET A 62 -5.72 12.01 -12.29
CA MET A 62 -4.78 10.88 -12.28
C MET A 62 -4.36 10.51 -10.86
N SER A 63 -4.04 11.49 -10.01
CA SER A 63 -3.58 11.26 -8.62
C SER A 63 -4.63 10.56 -7.73
N GLN A 64 -5.91 10.83 -7.99
CA GLN A 64 -7.06 10.28 -7.27
C GLN A 64 -7.34 8.81 -7.66
N THR A 65 -6.94 8.41 -8.87
CA THR A 65 -7.27 7.10 -9.46
C THR A 65 -6.19 6.04 -9.21
N PHE A 66 -5.02 6.43 -8.70
CA PHE A 66 -3.98 5.46 -8.37
C PHE A 66 -4.36 4.60 -7.16
N SER A 67 -4.08 3.30 -7.26
CA SER A 67 -4.03 2.42 -6.10
C SER A 67 -2.91 2.86 -5.15
N ARG A 68 -2.94 2.36 -3.92
CA ARG A 68 -1.85 2.55 -2.94
C ARG A 68 -1.18 1.21 -2.72
N THR A 69 0.11 1.15 -3.02
CA THR A 69 0.95 -0.01 -2.68
C THR A 69 1.71 0.33 -1.42
N ILE A 70 1.43 -0.39 -0.34
CA ILE A 70 2.03 -0.18 0.96
C ILE A 70 2.99 -1.34 1.27
N PHE A 71 4.16 -1.00 1.80
CA PHE A 71 5.16 -1.96 2.26
C PHE A 71 5.46 -1.74 3.73
N THR A 72 5.65 -2.82 4.47
CA THR A 72 6.19 -2.79 5.83
C THR A 72 6.94 -4.08 6.14
N THR A 73 7.51 -4.17 7.34
CA THR A 73 8.15 -5.39 7.83
C THR A 73 7.54 -5.83 9.15
N ALA A 74 7.33 -7.14 9.29
CA ALA A 74 6.89 -7.76 10.53
C ALA A 74 8.00 -8.59 11.15
N LYS A 75 8.12 -8.59 12.48
CA LYS A 75 9.20 -9.31 13.19
C LYS A 75 9.01 -10.82 13.15
N ASP A 76 7.77 -11.27 13.32
CA ASP A 76 7.35 -12.66 13.43
C ASP A 76 5.94 -12.84 12.85
N GLU A 77 5.42 -14.06 12.87
CA GLU A 77 4.08 -14.39 12.36
C GLU A 77 2.95 -13.81 13.21
N SER A 78 3.15 -13.68 14.52
CA SER A 78 2.15 -13.04 15.39
C SER A 78 1.91 -11.60 14.97
N MET A 79 2.97 -10.85 14.64
CA MET A 79 2.83 -9.48 14.12
C MET A 79 2.18 -9.46 12.74
N ILE A 80 2.37 -10.48 11.90
CA ILE A 80 1.67 -10.60 10.61
C ILE A 80 0.17 -10.72 10.85
N ASP A 81 -0.26 -11.57 11.78
CA ASP A 81 -1.67 -11.79 12.10
C ASP A 81 -2.34 -10.51 12.62
N GLU A 82 -1.65 -9.76 13.50
CA GLU A 82 -2.13 -8.46 13.99
C GLU A 82 -2.30 -7.44 12.86
N ILE A 83 -1.31 -7.33 11.97
CA ILE A 83 -1.37 -6.42 10.81
C ILE A 83 -2.47 -6.85 9.83
N LEU A 84 -2.64 -8.15 9.61
CA LEU A 84 -3.69 -8.70 8.74
C LEU A 84 -5.08 -8.40 9.32
N ALA A 85 -5.26 -8.63 10.62
CA ALA A 85 -6.51 -8.31 11.31
C ALA A 85 -6.80 -6.81 11.28
N ALA A 86 -5.80 -5.96 11.53
CA ALA A 86 -5.91 -4.51 11.40
C ALA A 86 -6.30 -4.08 9.97
N THR A 87 -5.68 -4.69 8.96
CA THR A 87 -6.00 -4.44 7.55
C THR A 87 -7.46 -4.80 7.26
N GLN A 88 -7.90 -5.99 7.66
CA GLN A 88 -9.26 -6.46 7.41
C GLN A 88 -10.34 -5.68 8.17
N ARG A 89 -10.01 -5.06 9.31
CA ARG A 89 -10.91 -4.14 10.01
C ARG A 89 -11.22 -2.90 9.17
N VAL A 90 -10.26 -2.43 8.37
CA VAL A 90 -10.41 -1.23 7.54
C VAL A 90 -10.99 -1.54 6.17
N VAL A 91 -10.43 -2.53 5.46
CA VAL A 91 -10.80 -2.80 4.06
C VAL A 91 -11.82 -3.93 3.90
N GLY A 92 -12.19 -4.61 4.97
CA GLY A 92 -13.04 -5.81 4.94
C GLY A 92 -12.27 -7.09 4.64
N ASN A 93 -12.98 -8.17 4.31
CA ASN A 93 -12.38 -9.47 4.03
C ASN A 93 -11.60 -9.43 2.70
N LEU A 94 -10.30 -9.72 2.75
CA LEU A 94 -9.40 -9.65 1.59
C LEU A 94 -9.67 -10.70 0.50
N ASN A 95 -10.53 -11.68 0.77
CA ASN A 95 -10.99 -12.63 -0.25
C ASN A 95 -12.19 -12.11 -1.05
N ASP A 96 -12.76 -10.97 -0.65
CA ASP A 96 -13.83 -10.31 -1.39
C ASP A 96 -13.25 -9.42 -2.49
N HIS A 97 -14.10 -9.10 -3.48
CA HIS A 97 -13.73 -8.18 -4.55
C HIS A 97 -13.44 -6.76 -4.04
N GLU A 98 -12.58 -6.03 -4.74
CA GLU A 98 -12.30 -4.60 -4.51
C GLU A 98 -11.75 -4.24 -3.11
N THR A 99 -11.11 -5.17 -2.40
CA THR A 99 -10.49 -4.93 -1.08
C THR A 99 -8.98 -4.70 -1.18
N GLY A 100 -8.29 -5.54 -1.96
CA GLY A 100 -6.86 -5.44 -2.23
C GLY A 100 -6.17 -6.79 -2.27
N VAL A 101 -4.84 -6.78 -2.22
CA VAL A 101 -4.01 -8.00 -2.15
C VAL A 101 -2.95 -7.83 -1.09
N PHE A 102 -2.95 -8.70 -0.08
CA PHE A 102 -1.97 -8.73 1.00
C PHE A 102 -1.05 -9.93 0.83
N MET A 103 0.25 -9.69 0.72
CA MET A 103 1.26 -10.72 0.51
C MET A 103 2.36 -10.61 1.56
N VAL A 104 2.87 -11.77 1.97
CA VAL A 104 3.91 -11.90 2.98
C VAL A 104 5.07 -12.69 2.39
N PHE A 105 6.27 -12.16 2.50
CA PHE A 105 7.49 -12.78 1.98
C PHE A 105 8.49 -13.01 3.12
N PRO A 106 9.10 -14.20 3.22
CA PRO A 106 10.17 -14.44 4.18
C PRO A 106 11.40 -13.62 3.78
N MET A 107 11.98 -12.88 4.75
CA MET A 107 13.21 -12.13 4.50
C MET A 107 14.43 -12.90 5.00
N VAL A 108 15.37 -13.16 4.09
CA VAL A 108 16.64 -13.84 4.45
C VAL A 108 17.58 -12.89 5.19
N ARG A 109 17.71 -11.64 4.71
CA ARG A 109 18.55 -10.59 5.30
C ARG A 109 17.91 -9.23 5.04
N ALA A 110 18.07 -8.30 5.98
CA ALA A 110 17.69 -6.91 5.85
C ALA A 110 18.64 -6.04 6.69
N TYR A 111 18.90 -4.82 6.24
CA TYR A 111 19.81 -3.88 6.91
C TYR A 111 19.08 -2.54 7.12
N GLY A 112 19.37 -1.84 8.21
CA GLY A 112 18.81 -0.52 8.51
C GLY A 112 17.36 -0.51 9.03
N LEU A 113 16.80 -1.66 9.40
CA LEU A 113 15.45 -1.76 10.01
C LEU A 113 15.42 -1.20 11.44
N GLU A 114 16.48 -1.49 12.20
CA GLU A 114 16.72 -0.95 13.53
C GLU A 114 17.82 0.10 13.40
N LYS A 115 17.46 1.37 13.56
CA LYS A 115 18.45 2.42 13.80
C LYS A 115 18.84 2.32 15.26
N GLY A 116 20.14 2.28 15.56
CA GLY A 116 20.61 2.39 16.94
C GLY A 116 20.02 3.64 17.58
N ASN A 117 19.70 3.58 18.88
CA ASN A 117 19.26 4.77 19.61
C ASN A 117 20.33 5.84 19.44
N ASP A 118 20.03 6.91 18.68
CA ASP A 118 20.82 8.13 18.70
C ASP A 118 20.69 8.68 20.12
N THR A 119 21.66 8.33 20.95
CA THR A 119 21.83 8.93 22.27
C THR A 119 22.43 10.31 21.99
N LYS A 120 21.56 11.30 21.76
CA LYS A 120 21.92 12.71 21.80
C LYS A 120 21.91 13.22 23.23
#